data_AF-A0A943GN70-F1
#
_entry.id   AF-A0A943GN70-F1
#
_cell.length_a   1.000
_cell.length_b   1.000
_cell.length_c   1.000
_cell.angle_alpha   90.00
_cell.angle_beta   90.00
_cell.angle_gamma   90.00
#
_symmetry.space_group_name_H-M   'P 1'
#
loop_
_entity.id
_entity.type
_entity.pdbx_description
1 polymer ?
#
loop_
_entity_poly.entity_id
_entity_poly.type
_entity_poly.pdbx_seq_one_letter_code
_entity_poly.pdbx_strand_id
1 'polypeptide(L)'
;MGAVVIILSNMVIYRIGCVVFKEKRGKAVIAWAVWLLISFFTYSAYTPGGFFFYRAFEGKTILAVLIIPVMLLQMIRSICNKFDRESFIESLIIEIGSLPFCMSSMMVIPVLVTIFYVPGVFAYKSKKGFLQYVLLVGIYLIELLCYMMISKGIWRVVIG
;
A
#
# COMPACT_ATOMS: atom_id res chain seq x y z
N MET A 1 -8.33 16.82 -6.73
CA MET A 1 -7.80 15.49 -6.34
C MET A 1 -6.45 15.58 -5.66
N GLY A 2 -5.44 16.29 -6.19
CA GLY A 2 -4.11 16.40 -5.56
C GLY A 2 -4.10 16.76 -4.07
N ALA A 3 -4.82 17.80 -3.64
CA ALA A 3 -4.90 18.19 -2.23
C ALA A 3 -5.42 17.08 -1.30
N VAL A 4 -6.35 16.24 -1.76
CA VAL A 4 -6.89 15.13 -0.97
C VAL A 4 -5.83 14.04 -0.78
N VAL A 5 -5.08 13.70 -1.84
CA VAL A 5 -3.98 12.73 -1.78
C VAL A 5 -2.87 13.21 -0.83
N ILE A 6 -2.57 14.51 -0.86
CA ILE A 6 -1.59 15.15 0.03
C ILE A 6 -2.01 15.02 1.50
N ILE A 7 -3.27 15.34 1.82
CA ILE A 7 -3.79 15.25 3.18
C ILE A 7 -3.79 13.78 3.64
N LEU A 8 -4.29 12.87 2.82
CA LEU A 8 -4.35 11.45 3.15
C LEU A 8 -2.95 10.85 3.35
N SER A 9 -1.98 11.16 2.50
CA SER A 9 -0.61 10.65 2.64
C SER A 9 0.03 11.13 3.96
N ASN A 10 -0.17 12.40 4.32
CA ASN A 10 0.31 12.92 5.62
C ASN A 10 -0.37 12.24 6.82
N MET A 11 -1.67 11.96 6.74
CA MET A 11 -2.38 11.21 7.77
C MET A 11 -1.86 9.79 7.92
N VAL A 12 -1.57 9.11 6.81
CA VAL A 12 -1.02 7.76 6.79
C VAL A 12 0.36 7.73 7.43
N ILE A 13 1.23 8.69 7.10
CA ILE A 13 2.58 8.78 7.66
C ILE A 13 2.53 9.07 9.16
N TYR A 14 1.64 9.95 9.60
CA TYR A 14 1.39 10.15 11.02
C TYR A 14 0.92 8.85 11.70
N ARG A 15 0.00 8.10 11.07
CA ARG A 15 -0.50 6.83 11.61
C ARG A 15 0.59 5.76 11.68
N ILE A 16 1.49 5.68 10.69
CA ILE A 16 2.69 4.84 10.73
C ILE A 16 3.54 5.23 11.95
N GLY A 17 3.78 6.52 12.16
CA GLY A 17 4.46 7.03 13.36
C GLY A 17 3.79 6.56 14.65
N CYS A 18 2.47 6.67 14.76
CA CYS A 18 1.73 6.19 15.94
C CYS A 18 1.91 4.69 16.17
N VAL A 19 1.82 3.86 15.14
CA VAL A 19 2.01 2.41 15.26
C VAL A 19 3.44 2.07 15.69
N VAL A 20 4.45 2.68 15.05
CA VAL A 20 5.88 2.46 15.35
C VAL A 20 6.22 2.91 16.78
N PHE A 21 5.70 4.06 17.23
CA PHE A 21 5.97 4.59 18.56
C PHE A 21 4.99 4.10 19.65
N LYS A 22 4.24 3.01 19.40
CA LYS A 22 3.28 2.42 20.35
C LYS A 22 2.29 3.45 20.92
N GLU A 23 1.69 4.25 20.04
CA GLU A 23 0.68 5.27 20.34
C GLU A 23 1.17 6.42 21.24
N LYS A 24 2.50 6.60 21.39
CA LYS A 24 3.07 7.79 22.05
C LYS A 24 2.98 9.02 21.14
N ARG A 25 1.84 9.72 21.22
CA ARG A 25 1.48 10.88 20.39
C ARG A 25 2.61 11.90 20.22
N GLY A 26 3.29 12.27 21.32
CA GLY A 26 4.38 13.26 21.25
C GLY A 26 5.54 12.84 20.33
N LYS A 27 5.94 11.56 20.36
CA LYS A 27 7.01 11.04 19.49
C LYS A 27 6.55 10.87 18.04
N ALA A 28 5.30 10.47 17.84
CA ALA A 28 4.70 10.37 16.51
C ALA A 28 4.59 11.73 15.81
N VAL A 29 4.17 12.77 16.54
CA VAL A 29 4.13 14.15 16.02
C VAL A 29 5.53 14.65 15.65
N ILE A 30 6.55 14.38 16.48
CA ILE A 30 7.93 14.77 16.17
C ILE A 30 8.41 14.05 14.90
N ALA A 31 8.18 12.74 14.77
CA ALA A 31 8.56 11.99 13.57
C ALA A 31 7.85 12.49 12.31
N TRP A 32 6.56 12.83 12.42
CA TRP A 32 5.80 13.44 11.33
C TRP A 32 6.32 14.84 10.98
N ALA A 33 6.66 15.67 11.96
CA ALA A 33 7.23 16.99 11.74
C ALA A 33 8.61 16.90 11.07
N VAL A 34 9.45 15.96 11.48
CA VAL A 34 10.73 15.67 10.83
C VAL A 34 10.52 15.21 9.38
N TRP A 35 9.56 14.31 9.14
CA TRP A 35 9.20 13.88 7.79
C TRP A 35 8.75 15.05 6.91
N LEU A 36 7.91 15.95 7.43
CA LEU A 36 7.50 17.15 6.73
C LEU A 36 8.70 18.04 6.40
N LEU A 37 9.58 18.30 7.35
CA LEU A 37 10.78 19.10 7.12
C LEU A 37 11.64 18.49 6.02
N ILE A 38 11.92 17.20 6.08
CA ILE A 38 12.64 16.49 5.01
C ILE A 38 11.90 16.65 3.68
N SER A 39 10.58 16.51 3.66
CA SER A 39 9.78 16.64 2.44
C SER A 39 9.81 18.05 1.84
N PHE A 40 9.94 19.10 2.65
CA PHE A 40 10.08 20.48 2.20
C PHE A 40 11.50 20.81 1.70
N PHE A 41 12.53 20.26 2.34
CA PHE A 41 13.94 20.58 2.04
C PHE A 41 14.61 19.63 1.04
N THR A 42 14.01 18.48 0.76
CA THR A 42 14.51 17.54 -0.25
C THR A 42 13.72 17.74 -1.54
N TYR A 43 14.26 18.55 -2.46
CA TYR A 43 13.69 18.76 -3.78
C TYR A 43 14.35 17.83 -4.81
N SER A 44 13.62 16.80 -5.19
CA SER A 44 13.96 15.88 -6.27
C SER A 44 12.69 15.42 -6.97
N ALA A 45 12.79 15.18 -8.28
CA ALA A 45 11.73 14.59 -9.09
C ALA A 45 11.25 13.22 -8.57
N TYR A 46 11.97 12.64 -7.59
CA TYR A 46 11.69 11.35 -6.96
C TYR A 46 11.31 11.42 -5.47
N THR A 47 11.40 12.60 -4.86
CA THR A 47 11.06 12.81 -3.45
C THR A 47 9.61 13.23 -3.27
N PRO A 48 9.00 12.92 -2.10
CA PRO A 48 7.64 13.34 -1.77
C PRO A 48 7.41 14.82 -2.05
N GLY A 49 8.34 15.72 -1.73
CA GLY A 49 8.20 17.16 -1.99
C GLY A 49 7.91 17.52 -3.46
N GLY A 50 8.72 17.05 -4.42
CA GLY A 50 8.50 17.33 -5.84
C GLY A 50 7.23 16.66 -6.41
N PHE A 51 6.91 15.46 -5.93
CA PHE A 51 5.74 14.68 -6.36
C PHE A 51 4.41 15.18 -5.77
N PHE A 52 4.42 15.63 -4.51
CA PHE A 52 3.26 16.15 -3.79
C PHE A 52 2.72 17.42 -4.45
N PHE A 53 3.59 18.34 -4.88
CA PHE A 53 3.15 19.65 -5.36
C PHE A 53 2.82 19.69 -6.87
N TYR A 54 3.47 18.87 -7.71
CA TYR A 54 3.36 19.01 -9.18
C TYR A 54 2.85 17.77 -9.93
N ARG A 55 2.94 16.56 -9.34
CA ARG A 55 2.61 15.28 -10.03
C ARG A 55 1.60 14.39 -9.28
N ALA A 56 0.88 14.94 -8.31
CA ALA A 56 -0.06 14.21 -7.46
C ALA A 56 -1.25 13.55 -8.21
N PHE A 57 -1.43 13.84 -9.50
CA PHE A 57 -2.50 13.27 -10.33
C PHE A 57 -2.05 12.08 -11.19
N GLU A 58 -0.75 11.78 -11.26
CA GLU A 58 -0.26 10.60 -11.97
C GLU A 58 -0.49 9.33 -11.12
N GLY A 59 -1.07 8.28 -11.71
CA GLY A 59 -1.35 7.02 -10.99
C GLY A 59 -0.10 6.37 -10.38
N LYS A 60 1.07 6.58 -10.98
CA LYS A 60 2.38 6.14 -10.44
C LYS A 60 2.74 6.87 -9.15
N THR A 61 2.43 8.16 -9.06
CA THR A 61 2.67 8.98 -7.87
C THR A 61 1.76 8.55 -6.73
N ILE A 62 0.48 8.32 -7.02
CA ILE A 62 -0.50 7.88 -6.02
C ILE A 62 -0.08 6.51 -5.45
N LEU A 63 0.41 5.61 -6.31
CA LEU A 63 0.96 4.33 -5.87
C LEU A 63 2.11 4.51 -4.88
N ALA A 64 3.12 5.30 -5.25
CA ALA A 64 4.33 5.46 -4.44
C ALA A 64 4.10 6.21 -3.12
N VAL A 65 3.26 7.24 -3.14
CA VAL A 65 3.09 8.19 -2.03
C VAL A 65 1.97 7.82 -1.07
N LEU A 66 0.96 7.08 -1.54
CA LEU A 66 -0.20 6.72 -0.74
C LEU A 66 -0.34 5.21 -0.59
N ILE A 67 -0.43 4.47 -1.69
CA ILE A 67 -0.77 3.04 -1.65
C ILE A 67 0.32 2.23 -0.96
N ILE A 68 1.60 2.45 -1.29
CA ILE A 68 2.72 1.74 -0.66
C ILE A 68 2.79 2.01 0.86
N PRO A 69 2.76 3.28 1.34
CA PRO A 69 2.72 3.55 2.78
C PRO A 69 1.49 2.96 3.49
N VAL A 70 0.30 3.01 2.86
CA VAL A 70 -0.92 2.43 3.42
C VAL A 70 -0.79 0.91 3.54
N MET A 71 -0.29 0.22 2.51
CA MET A 71 -0.01 -1.21 2.55
C MET A 71 0.96 -1.57 3.68
N LEU A 72 2.06 -0.81 3.80
CA LEU A 72 3.04 -1.01 4.87
C LEU A 72 2.40 -0.88 6.26
N LEU A 73 1.58 0.15 6.47
CA LEU A 73 0.85 0.35 7.73
C LEU A 73 -0.03 -0.86 8.06
N GLN A 74 -0.79 -1.36 7.07
CA GLN A 74 -1.68 -2.49 7.27
C GLN A 74 -0.94 -3.79 7.55
N MET A 75 0.19 -4.01 6.91
CA MET A 75 1.03 -5.16 7.16
C MET A 75 1.57 -5.18 8.59
N ILE A 76 2.09 -4.04 9.06
CA ILE A 76 2.55 -3.91 10.44
C ILE A 76 1.38 -4.19 11.39
N ARG A 77 0.20 -3.64 11.12
CA ARG A 77 -1.00 -3.81 11.94
C ARG A 77 -1.47 -5.26 11.98
N SER A 78 -1.53 -5.93 10.83
CA SER A 78 -1.87 -7.35 10.69
C SER A 78 -0.93 -8.25 11.50
N ILE A 79 0.38 -7.98 11.46
CA ILE A 79 1.37 -8.72 12.26
C ILE A 79 1.17 -8.44 13.76
N CYS A 80 1.04 -7.18 14.17
CA CYS A 80 0.85 -6.80 15.58
C CYS A 80 -0.45 -7.38 16.17
N ASN A 81 -1.52 -7.42 15.38
CA ASN A 81 -2.82 -7.96 15.78
C ASN A 81 -2.96 -9.47 15.55
N LYS A 82 -1.88 -10.16 15.20
CA LYS A 82 -1.82 -11.62 14.97
C LYS A 82 -2.81 -12.11 13.91
N PHE A 83 -2.90 -11.41 12.78
CA PHE A 83 -3.74 -11.79 11.63
C PHE A 83 -5.23 -11.85 11.97
N ASP A 84 -5.74 -10.81 12.61
CA ASP A 84 -7.16 -10.63 12.90
C ASP A 84 -7.99 -10.37 11.63
N ARG A 85 -9.32 -10.45 11.76
CA ARG A 85 -10.24 -10.31 10.63
C ARG A 85 -10.31 -8.86 10.13
N GLU A 86 -10.20 -7.88 11.02
CA GLU A 86 -10.31 -6.46 10.65
C GLU A 86 -9.12 -6.03 9.78
N SER A 87 -7.89 -6.29 10.23
CA SER A 87 -6.69 -5.95 9.44
C SER A 87 -6.67 -6.68 8.08
N PHE A 88 -7.22 -7.89 8.01
CA PHE A 88 -7.38 -8.61 6.74
C PHE A 88 -8.36 -7.93 5.79
N ILE A 89 -9.54 -7.54 6.27
CA ILE A 89 -10.54 -6.83 5.45
C ILE A 89 -9.98 -5.49 4.97
N GLU A 90 -9.31 -4.74 5.86
CA GLU A 90 -8.66 -3.47 5.50
C GLU A 90 -7.63 -3.68 4.37
N SER A 91 -6.76 -4.70 4.51
CA SER A 91 -5.76 -5.04 3.48
C SER A 91 -6.40 -5.40 2.14
N LEU A 92 -7.49 -6.16 2.17
CA LEU A 92 -8.21 -6.61 0.96
C LEU A 92 -8.89 -5.44 0.23
N ILE A 93 -9.49 -4.50 0.98
CA ILE A 93 -10.08 -3.28 0.40
C ILE A 93 -9.00 -2.44 -0.30
N ILE A 94 -7.84 -2.30 0.33
CA ILE A 94 -6.73 -1.52 -0.21
C ILE A 94 -6.18 -2.18 -1.48
N GLU A 95 -6.02 -3.49 -1.49
CA GLU A 95 -5.57 -4.22 -2.68
C GLU A 95 -6.53 -4.06 -3.85
N ILE A 96 -7.82 -4.34 -3.66
CA ILE A 96 -8.83 -4.17 -4.72
C ILE A 96 -8.87 -2.71 -5.20
N GLY A 97 -8.81 -1.75 -4.27
CA GLY A 97 -8.80 -0.32 -4.58
C GLY A 97 -7.54 0.13 -5.32
N SER A 98 -6.45 -0.62 -5.26
CA SER A 98 -5.17 -0.28 -5.89
C SER A 98 -5.00 -0.78 -7.33
N LEU A 99 -5.81 -1.78 -7.74
CA LEU A 99 -5.79 -2.35 -9.09
C LEU A 99 -5.97 -1.31 -10.21
N PRO A 100 -6.95 -0.38 -10.16
CA PRO A 100 -7.22 0.52 -11.28
C PRO A 100 -6.20 1.65 -11.44
N PHE A 101 -5.24 1.83 -10.53
CA PHE A 101 -4.39 3.03 -10.52
C PHE A 101 -3.21 2.98 -11.50
N CYS A 102 -2.53 1.83 -11.62
CA CYS A 102 -1.31 1.76 -12.44
C CYS A 102 -0.92 0.32 -12.76
N MET A 103 -0.44 0.05 -13.98
CA MET A 103 0.12 -1.25 -14.34
C MET A 103 1.28 -1.70 -13.43
N SER A 104 2.02 -0.76 -12.84
CA SER A 104 3.08 -1.08 -11.87
C SER A 104 2.53 -1.61 -10.53
N SER A 105 1.29 -1.30 -10.15
CA SER A 105 0.69 -1.80 -8.91
C SER A 105 0.51 -3.32 -8.96
N MET A 106 0.17 -3.86 -10.14
CA MET A 106 0.01 -5.29 -10.40
C MET A 106 1.26 -6.11 -10.07
N MET A 107 2.46 -5.51 -10.11
CA MET A 107 3.70 -6.19 -9.72
C MET A 107 4.16 -5.81 -8.31
N VAL A 108 4.13 -4.52 -7.97
CA VAL A 108 4.73 -4.01 -6.73
C VAL A 108 3.95 -4.50 -5.51
N ILE A 109 2.62 -4.49 -5.57
CA ILE A 109 1.79 -4.81 -4.43
C ILE A 109 1.87 -6.30 -4.03
N PRO A 110 1.70 -7.28 -4.93
CA PRO A 110 1.85 -8.68 -4.53
C PRO A 110 3.25 -8.98 -3.99
N VAL A 111 4.30 -8.34 -4.52
CA VAL A 111 5.66 -8.45 -3.98
C VAL A 111 5.74 -7.92 -2.55
N LEU A 112 5.16 -6.75 -2.26
CA LEU A 112 5.07 -6.22 -0.90
C LEU A 112 4.31 -7.19 0.01
N VAL A 113 3.16 -7.71 -0.45
CA VAL A 113 2.36 -8.71 0.29
C VAL A 113 3.22 -9.90 0.68
N THR A 114 3.95 -10.48 -0.28
CA THR A 114 4.85 -11.60 -0.02
C THR A 114 5.96 -11.24 0.97
N ILE A 115 6.66 -10.11 0.79
CA ILE A 115 7.78 -9.71 1.65
C ILE A 115 7.36 -9.56 3.12
N PHE A 116 6.14 -9.09 3.40
CA PHE A 116 5.70 -8.87 4.77
C PHE A 116 4.90 -10.04 5.36
N TYR A 117 3.99 -10.64 4.60
CA TYR A 117 3.17 -11.75 5.11
C TYR A 117 3.99 -13.02 5.30
N VAL A 118 4.92 -13.35 4.39
CA VAL A 118 5.67 -14.61 4.48
C VAL A 118 6.48 -14.68 5.79
N PRO A 119 7.35 -13.70 6.13
CA PRO A 119 8.07 -13.73 7.41
C PRO A 119 7.12 -13.70 8.62
N GLY A 120 6.04 -12.91 8.57
CA GLY A 120 5.07 -12.85 9.65
C GLY A 120 4.38 -14.21 9.90
N VAL A 121 3.95 -14.88 8.83
CA VAL A 121 3.31 -16.20 8.93
C VAL A 121 4.27 -17.24 9.49
N PHE A 122 5.53 -17.24 9.06
CA PHE A 122 6.56 -18.15 9.58
C PHE A 122 6.92 -17.87 11.03
N ALA A 123 7.07 -16.59 11.42
CA ALA A 123 7.40 -16.19 12.78
C ALA A 123 6.30 -16.57 13.78
N TYR A 124 5.03 -16.39 13.42
CA TYR A 124 3.88 -16.67 14.29
C TYR A 124 3.26 -18.06 14.07
N LYS A 125 3.78 -18.86 13.11
CA LYS A 125 3.22 -20.17 12.69
C LYS A 125 1.70 -20.15 12.50
N SER A 126 1.16 -19.05 11.99
CA SER A 126 -0.28 -18.81 11.94
C SER A 126 -0.89 -19.41 10.67
N LYS A 127 -1.69 -20.47 10.82
CA LYS A 127 -2.49 -21.03 9.71
C LYS A 127 -3.47 -20.01 9.12
N LYS A 128 -4.01 -19.12 9.98
CA LYS A 128 -4.90 -18.03 9.55
C LYS A 128 -4.15 -17.01 8.69
N GLY A 129 -2.96 -16.60 9.13
CA GLY A 129 -2.12 -15.68 8.36
C GLY A 129 -1.72 -16.26 7.00
N PHE A 130 -1.44 -17.57 6.93
CA PHE A 130 -1.18 -18.25 5.67
C PHE A 130 -2.40 -18.23 4.74
N LEU A 131 -3.60 -18.50 5.26
CA LEU A 131 -4.83 -18.45 4.46
C LEU A 131 -5.10 -17.03 3.95
N GLN A 132 -4.92 -16.03 4.79
CA GLN A 132 -5.04 -14.62 4.40
C GLN A 132 -4.03 -14.26 3.29
N TYR A 133 -2.77 -14.67 3.44
CA TYR A 133 -1.74 -14.48 2.42
C TYR A 133 -2.13 -15.08 1.06
N VAL A 134 -2.62 -16.34 1.05
CA VAL A 134 -3.06 -17.02 -0.17
C VAL A 134 -4.21 -16.28 -0.84
N LEU A 135 -5.16 -15.74 -0.06
CA LEU A 135 -6.28 -14.97 -0.60
C LEU A 135 -5.83 -13.64 -1.22
N LEU A 136 -4.95 -12.89 -0.54
CA LEU A 136 -4.43 -11.60 -1.03
C LEU A 136 -3.62 -11.79 -2.33
N VAL A 137 -2.70 -12.75 -2.36
CA VAL A 137 -1.93 -13.06 -3.58
C VAL A 137 -2.85 -13.63 -4.68
N GLY A 138 -3.87 -14.40 -4.31
CA GLY A 138 -4.84 -14.97 -5.23
C GLY A 138 -5.56 -13.92 -6.07
N ILE A 139 -5.90 -12.77 -5.50
CA ILE A 139 -6.55 -11.66 -6.22
C ILE A 139 -5.66 -11.16 -7.37
N TYR A 140 -4.37 -10.94 -7.12
CA TYR A 140 -3.42 -10.51 -8.16
C TYR A 140 -3.13 -11.60 -9.19
N LEU A 141 -3.13 -12.87 -8.80
CA LEU A 141 -3.01 -13.97 -9.75
C LEU A 141 -4.19 -14.01 -10.72
N ILE A 142 -5.41 -13.80 -10.24
CA ILE A 142 -6.61 -13.73 -11.09
C ILE A 142 -6.50 -12.55 -12.05
N GLU A 143 -6.10 -11.37 -11.56
CA GLU A 143 -5.92 -10.19 -12.39
C GLU A 143 -4.85 -10.40 -13.48
N LEU A 144 -3.71 -11.00 -13.11
CA LEU A 144 -2.62 -11.31 -14.05
C LEU A 144 -3.07 -12.33 -15.10
N LEU A 145 -3.85 -13.33 -14.73
CA LEU A 145 -4.45 -14.29 -15.66
C LEU A 145 -5.42 -13.60 -16.63
N CYS A 146 -6.30 -12.72 -16.12
CA CYS A 146 -7.19 -11.91 -16.94
C CYS A 146 -6.40 -11.05 -17.94
N TYR A 147 -5.34 -10.37 -17.47
CA TYR A 147 -4.46 -9.58 -18.32
C TYR A 147 -3.80 -10.44 -19.41
N MET A 148 -3.29 -11.63 -19.06
CA MET A 148 -2.69 -12.56 -20.02
C MET A 148 -3.71 -13.04 -21.06
N MET A 149 -4.95 -13.36 -20.67
CA MET A 149 -6.00 -13.80 -21.59
C MET A 149 -6.41 -12.70 -22.58
N ILE A 150 -6.45 -11.44 -22.12
CA ILE A 150 -6.71 -10.28 -22.98
C ILE A 150 -5.52 -10.06 -23.93
N SER A 151 -4.28 -10.09 -23.42
CA SER A 151 -3.07 -9.86 -24.23
C SER A 151 -2.87 -10.90 -25.34
N LYS A 152 -3.29 -12.15 -25.11
CA LYS A 152 -3.24 -13.24 -26.09
C LYS A 152 -4.43 -13.25 -27.05
N GLY A 153 -5.35 -12.29 -26.93
CA GLY A 153 -6.52 -12.16 -27.81
C GLY A 153 -7.58 -13.27 -27.64
N ILE A 154 -7.49 -14.06 -26.57
CA ILE A 154 -8.48 -15.11 -26.24
C ILE A 154 -9.79 -14.43 -25.80
N TRP A 155 -9.66 -13.33 -25.06
CA TRP A 155 -10.78 -12.48 -24.65
C TRP A 155 -10.70 -11.14 -25.38
N ARG A 156 -11.66 -10.87 -26.28
CA ARG A 156 -11.86 -9.52 -26.81
C ARG A 156 -12.78 -8.77 -25.86
N VAL A 157 -12.24 -7.76 -25.19
CA VAL A 157 -13.06 -6.77 -24.48
C VAL A 157 -13.73 -5.92 -25.55
N VAL A 158 -14.98 -6.22 -25.88
CA VAL A 158 -15.82 -5.35 -26.72
C VAL A 158 -16.29 -4.21 -25.81
N ILE A 159 -15.57 -3.09 -25.84
CA ILE A 159 -16.04 -1.85 -25.23
C ILE A 159 -17.04 -1.25 -26.23
N GLY A 160 -18.32 -1.42 -25.92
CA GLY A 160 -19.42 -0.75 -26.64
C GLY A 160 -19.59 0.69 -26.20
#